data_AF-A0A6U3WMF7-F1
#
_entry.id   AF-A0A6U3WMF7-F1
#
_cell.length_a   1.000
_cell.length_b   1.000
_cell.length_c   1.000
_cell.angle_alpha   90.00
_cell.angle_beta   90.00
_cell.angle_gamma   90.00
#
_symmetry.space_group_name_H-M   'P 1'
#
loop_
_entity.id
_entity.type
_entity.pdbx_description
1 polymer ?
#
loop_
_entity_poly.entity_id
_entity_poly.type
_entity_poly.pdbx_seq_one_letter_code
_entity_poly.pdbx_strand_id
1 'polypeptide(L)'
;MNIGFIVLTVAFILVDQLAITPFLQFLTLFYGVFIGIFSVYDIWDDLITRTVEGSDAHACHKLIPCCLPRCVGVQFAVVALAFQALGLYLALVWMSSGSA
;
A
#
# COMPACT_ATOMS: atom_id res chain seq x y z
N MET A 1 -8.75 -7.56 1.87
CA MET A 1 -9.34 -6.27 2.28
C MET A 1 -10.83 -6.26 1.94
N ASN A 2 -11.74 -5.99 2.88
CA ASN A 2 -13.19 -6.02 2.65
C ASN A 2 -13.69 -4.67 2.10
N ILE A 3 -14.69 -4.65 1.21
CA ILE A 3 -15.17 -3.40 0.56
C ILE A 3 -15.57 -2.33 1.59
N GLY A 4 -16.14 -2.73 2.73
CA GLY A 4 -16.50 -1.82 3.81
C GLY A 4 -15.31 -1.03 4.38
N PHE A 5 -14.12 -1.62 4.41
CA PHE A 5 -12.91 -0.94 4.89
C PHE A 5 -12.42 0.13 3.90
N ILE A 6 -12.60 -0.12 2.60
CA ILE A 6 -12.27 0.86 1.55
C ILE A 6 -13.21 2.07 1.68
N VAL A 7 -14.51 1.83 1.78
CA VAL A 7 -15.51 2.90 1.94
C VAL A 7 -15.24 3.72 3.20
N LEU A 8 -14.95 3.06 4.32
CA LEU A 8 -14.63 3.73 5.58
C LEU A 8 -13.37 4.60 5.46
N THR A 9 -12.34 4.09 4.81
CA THR A 9 -11.07 4.82 4.59
C THR A 9 -11.30 6.05 3.71
N VAL A 10 -12.06 5.93 2.63
CA VAL A 10 -12.40 7.07 1.75
C VAL A 10 -13.24 8.11 2.51
N ALA A 11 -14.18 7.70 3.35
CA ALA A 11 -14.97 8.62 4.17
C ALA A 11 -14.08 9.45 5.11
N PHE A 12 -13.11 8.83 5.79
CA PHE A 12 -12.17 9.56 6.65
C PHE A 12 -11.29 10.54 5.88
N ILE A 13 -10.83 10.16 4.68
CA ILE A 13 -10.07 11.06 3.80
C ILE A 13 -10.91 12.29 3.42
N LEU A 14 -12.19 12.11 3.09
CA LEU A 14 -13.08 13.25 2.76
C LEU A 14 -13.33 14.17 3.96
N VAL A 15 -13.45 13.60 5.17
CA VAL A 15 -13.57 14.38 6.41
C VAL A 15 -12.30 15.19 6.68
N ASP A 16 -11.12 14.59 6.49
CA ASP A 16 -9.83 15.28 6.60
C ASP A 16 -9.73 16.49 5.66
N GLN A 17 -10.13 16.30 4.39
CA GLN A 17 -10.13 17.37 3.38
C GLN A 17 -11.10 18.51 3.70
N LEU A 18 -12.20 18.24 4.41
CA LEU A 18 -13.16 19.28 4.79
C LEU A 18 -12.75 20.02 6.08
N ALA A 19 -12.13 19.33 7.03
CA ALA A 19 -11.78 19.89 8.33
C ALA A 19 -10.45 20.66 8.34
N ILE A 20 -9.53 20.39 7.41
CA ILE A 20 -8.20 21.04 7.23
C ILE A 20 -7.52 21.36 8.58
N THR A 21 -7.53 20.40 9.51
CA THR A 21 -6.80 20.54 10.78
C THR A 21 -5.48 19.78 10.70
N PRO A 22 -4.36 20.35 11.16
CA PRO A 22 -3.05 19.72 11.04
C PRO A 22 -2.96 18.36 11.77
N PHE A 23 -3.78 18.18 12.82
CA PHE A 23 -3.88 16.91 13.54
C PHE A 23 -4.54 15.80 12.72
N LEU A 24 -5.64 16.08 12.01
CA LEU A 24 -6.30 15.08 11.16
C LEU A 24 -5.42 14.68 9.97
N GLN A 25 -4.66 15.63 9.40
CA GLN A 25 -3.76 15.34 8.28
C GLN A 25 -2.65 14.38 8.70
N PHE A 26 -2.06 14.61 9.89
CA PHE A 26 -1.07 13.69 10.46
C PHE A 26 -1.66 12.30 10.73
N LEU A 27 -2.88 12.24 11.29
CA LEU A 27 -3.53 10.97 11.59
C LEU A 27 -3.85 10.17 10.32
N THR A 28 -4.33 10.84 9.28
CA THR A 28 -4.62 10.27 7.96
C THR A 28 -3.35 9.73 7.31
N LEU A 29 -2.26 10.51 7.34
CA LEU A 29 -0.95 10.08 6.84
C LEU A 29 -0.45 8.85 7.61
N PHE A 30 -0.48 8.90 8.94
CA PHE A 30 -0.04 7.81 9.80
C PHE A 30 -0.81 6.54 9.46
N TYR A 31 -2.15 6.60 9.45
CA TYR A 31 -3.00 5.47 9.11
C TYR A 31 -2.69 4.88 7.73
N GLY A 32 -2.53 5.72 6.70
CA GLY A 32 -2.16 5.28 5.35
C GLY A 32 -0.78 4.60 5.31
N VAL A 33 0.20 5.12 6.06
CA VAL A 33 1.53 4.51 6.16
C VAL A 33 1.46 3.13 6.81
N PHE A 34 0.70 2.99 7.90
CA PHE A 34 0.52 1.71 8.59
C PHE A 34 -0.11 0.64 7.68
N ILE A 35 -1.18 0.98 6.96
CA ILE A 35 -1.81 0.03 6.01
C ILE A 35 -0.82 -0.40 4.93
N GLY A 36 -0.06 0.55 4.38
CA GLY A 36 0.95 0.26 3.37
C GLY A 36 2.04 -0.69 3.87
N ILE A 37 2.52 -0.50 5.10
CA ILE A 37 3.49 -1.42 5.73
C ILE A 37 2.89 -2.82 5.91
N PHE A 38 1.64 -2.93 6.36
CA PHE A 38 0.95 -4.22 6.45
C PHE A 38 0.81 -4.89 5.08
N SER A 39 0.51 -4.13 4.02
CA SER A 39 0.47 -4.66 2.66
C SER A 39 1.82 -5.19 2.18
N VAL A 40 2.93 -4.51 2.50
CA VAL A 40 4.28 -5.00 2.16
C VAL A 40 4.63 -6.25 2.96
N TYR A 41 4.25 -6.29 4.23
CA TYR A 41 4.45 -7.46 5.09
C TYR A 41 3.69 -8.68 4.57
N ASP A 42 2.43 -8.49 4.14
CA ASP A 42 1.60 -9.53 3.53
C ASP A 42 2.24 -10.10 2.26
N ILE A 43 2.74 -9.22 1.38
CA ILE A 43 3.49 -9.64 0.18
C ILE A 43 4.74 -10.43 0.56
N TRP A 44 5.48 -9.97 1.56
CA TRP A 44 6.70 -10.64 2.00
C TRP A 44 6.42 -12.03 2.56
N ASP A 45 5.38 -12.17 3.39
CA ASP A 45 5.06 -13.46 4.01
C ASP A 45 4.43 -14.45 3.01
N ASP A 46 3.49 -14.00 2.18
CA ASP A 46 2.73 -14.88 1.28
C ASP A 46 3.44 -15.20 -0.05
N LEU A 47 4.41 -14.40 -0.48
CA LEU A 47 5.10 -14.59 -1.76
C LEU A 47 6.59 -14.93 -1.63
N ILE A 48 7.27 -14.50 -0.57
CA ILE A 48 8.73 -14.65 -0.43
C ILE A 48 9.10 -15.72 0.60
N THR A 49 8.61 -15.62 1.83
CA THR A 49 8.92 -16.59 2.91
C THR A 49 8.18 -17.91 2.67
N ARG A 50 6.85 -17.85 2.57
CA ARG A 50 5.95 -18.97 2.28
C ARG A 50 5.43 -18.81 0.86
N THR A 51 6.07 -19.46 -0.12
CA THR A 51 5.49 -19.53 -1.46
C THR A 51 4.21 -20.37 -1.44
N VAL A 52 3.05 -19.70 -1.36
CA VAL A 52 1.74 -20.35 -1.35
C VAL A 52 1.35 -20.72 -2.78
N GLU A 53 1.09 -22.00 -3.06
CA GLU A 53 0.84 -22.49 -4.43
C GLU A 53 -0.42 -21.91 -5.13
N GLY A 54 -1.29 -21.22 -4.38
CA GLY A 54 -2.44 -20.46 -4.90
C GLY A 54 -2.22 -18.95 -5.02
N SER A 55 -1.03 -18.45 -4.71
CA SER A 55 -0.71 -17.02 -4.77
C SER A 55 -0.60 -16.51 -6.22
N ASP A 56 -0.87 -15.21 -6.41
CA ASP A 56 -0.74 -14.52 -7.70
C ASP A 56 0.67 -14.66 -8.29
N ALA A 57 1.71 -14.82 -7.45
CA ALA A 57 3.06 -15.13 -7.90
C ALA A 57 3.15 -16.48 -8.64
N HIS A 58 2.45 -17.51 -8.16
CA HIS A 58 2.40 -18.82 -8.81
C HIS A 58 1.55 -18.78 -10.08
N ALA A 59 0.43 -18.05 -10.08
CA ALA A 59 -0.38 -17.83 -11.27
C ALA A 59 0.42 -17.12 -12.38
N CYS A 60 1.19 -16.09 -12.01
CA CYS A 60 2.06 -15.35 -12.92
C CYS A 60 3.18 -16.23 -13.48
N HIS A 61 3.84 -17.03 -12.64
CA HIS A 61 4.83 -18.03 -13.09
C HIS A 61 4.22 -19.07 -14.05
N LYS A 62 2.98 -19.50 -13.82
CA LYS A 62 2.29 -20.44 -14.72
C LYS A 62 1.97 -19.84 -16.09
N LEU A 63 1.67 -18.53 -16.14
CA LEU A 63 1.46 -17.80 -17.39
C LEU A 63 2.79 -17.52 -18.13
N ILE A 64 3.83 -17.14 -17.40
CA ILE A 64 5.15 -16.78 -17.93
C ILE A 64 6.21 -17.53 -17.13
N PRO A 65 6.70 -18.69 -17.61
CA PRO A 65 7.62 -19.56 -16.86
C PRO A 65 9.06 -19.06 -16.84
N CYS A 66 9.28 -17.73 -16.87
CA CYS A 66 10.63 -17.16 -16.93
C CYS A 66 11.31 -17.00 -15.55
N CYS A 67 10.53 -16.88 -14.47
CA CYS A 67 11.03 -16.53 -13.14
C CYS A 67 10.41 -17.39 -12.04
N LEU A 68 11.22 -17.90 -11.10
CA LEU A 68 10.73 -18.61 -9.91
C LEU A 68 9.65 -17.76 -9.20
N PRO A 69 8.62 -18.39 -8.59
CA PRO A 69 7.54 -17.66 -7.90
C PRO A 69 8.05 -16.62 -6.88
N ARG A 70 9.17 -16.92 -6.19
CA ARG A 70 9.84 -15.98 -5.28
C ARG A 70 10.33 -14.70 -5.96
N CYS A 71 10.89 -14.80 -7.17
CA CYS A 71 11.37 -13.62 -7.91
C CYS A 71 10.21 -12.72 -8.34
N VAL A 72 9.07 -13.31 -8.71
CA VAL A 72 7.84 -12.57 -9.00
C VAL A 72 7.30 -11.90 -7.73
N GLY A 73 7.38 -12.58 -6.58
CA GLY A 73 7.07 -12.01 -5.27
C GLY A 73 7.91 -10.77 -4.94
N VAL A 74 9.21 -10.81 -5.23
CA VAL A 74 10.10 -9.64 -5.04
C VAL A 74 9.69 -8.48 -5.94
N GLN A 75 9.29 -8.73 -7.19
CA GLN A 75 8.81 -7.67 -8.09
C GLN A 75 7.55 -6.99 -7.53
N PHE A 76 6.61 -7.76 -7.00
CA PHE A 76 5.42 -7.21 -6.34
C PHE A 76 5.77 -6.39 -5.09
N ALA A 77 6.72 -6.86 -4.28
CA ALA A 77 7.19 -6.11 -3.11
C ALA A 77 7.82 -4.76 -3.50
N VAL A 78 8.64 -4.74 -4.56
CA VAL A 78 9.28 -3.51 -5.08
C VAL A 78 8.22 -2.52 -5.57
N VAL A 79 7.21 -2.99 -6.32
CA VAL A 79 6.12 -2.14 -6.81
C VAL A 79 5.31 -1.58 -5.65
N ALA A 80 4.96 -2.40 -4.65
CA ALA A 80 4.24 -1.96 -3.46
C ALA A 80 5.02 -0.89 -2.68
N LEU A 81 6.33 -1.07 -2.49
CA LEU A 81 7.20 -0.07 -1.85
C LEU A 81 7.30 1.22 -2.67
N ALA A 82 7.36 1.13 -4.00
CA ALA A 82 7.42 2.31 -4.86
C ALA A 82 6.13 3.15 -4.75
N PHE A 83 4.96 2.50 -4.79
CA PHE A 83 3.68 3.19 -4.59
C PHE A 83 3.55 3.76 -3.18
N GLN A 84 4.03 3.04 -2.17
CA GLN A 84 4.04 3.53 -0.79
C GLN A 84 4.89 4.80 -0.64
N ALA A 85 6.09 4.81 -1.23
CA ALA A 85 6.98 5.97 -1.23
C ALA A 85 6.38 7.15 -2.02
N LEU A 86 5.76 6.88 -3.16
CA LEU A 86 5.08 7.90 -3.97
C LEU A 86 3.90 8.52 -3.21
N GLY A 87 3.07 7.71 -2.57
CA GLY A 87 1.95 8.18 -1.76
C GLY A 87 2.39 9.04 -0.58
N LEU A 88 3.43 8.60 0.14
CA LEU A 88 4.05 9.37 1.22
C LEU A 88 4.59 10.72 0.70
N TYR A 89 5.30 10.71 -0.43
CA TYR A 89 5.85 11.92 -1.04
C TYR A 89 4.74 12.92 -1.40
N LEU A 90 3.68 12.47 -2.09
CA LEU A 90 2.55 13.32 -2.47
C LEU A 90 1.85 13.92 -1.25
N ALA A 91 1.65 13.13 -0.20
CA ALA A 91 1.02 13.61 1.03
C ALA A 91 1.90 14.64 1.76
N LEU A 92 3.23 14.44 1.80
CA LEU A 92 4.18 15.41 2.35
C LEU A 92 4.18 16.72 1.56
N VAL A 93 4.21 16.65 0.23
CA VAL A 93 4.14 17.83 -0.64
C VAL A 93 2.84 18.60 -0.40
N TRP A 94 1.70 17.89 -0.32
CA TRP A 94 0.39 18.49 -0.04
C TRP A 94 0.39 19.27 1.28
N MET A 95 0.84 18.65 2.38
CA MET A 95 0.92 19.31 3.68
C MET A 95 1.88 20.52 3.66
N SER A 96 2.99 20.43 2.91
CA SER A 96 3.90 21.58 2.75
C SER A 96 3.25 22.74 1.99
N SER A 97 2.42 22.46 0.98
CA SER A 97 1.74 23.47 0.17
C SER A 97 0.55 24.13 0.88
N GLY A 98 -0.11 23.43 1.80
CA GLY A 98 -1.22 23.97 2.60
C GLY A 98 -0.77 24.79 3.82
N SER A 99 0.54 24.87 4.09
CA SER A 99 1.13 25.63 5.19
C SER A 99 1.48 27.09 4.81
N ALA A 100 0.95 27.60 3.69
CA ALA A 100 1.14 28.96 3.18
C ALA A 100 -0.16 29.77 3.22
#